data_AF-A0A1G6ABG4-F1
#
_entry.id   AF-A0A1G6ABG4-F1
#
_cell.length_a   1.000
_cell.length_b   1.000
_cell.length_c   1.000
_cell.angle_alpha   90.00
_cell.angle_beta   90.00
_cell.angle_gamma   90.00
#
_symmetry.space_group_name_H-M   'P 1'
#
loop_
_entity.id
_entity.type
_entity.pdbx_description
1 polymer ?
#
loop_
_entity_poly.entity_id
_entity_poly.type
_entity_poly.pdbx_seq_one_letter_code
_entity_poly.pdbx_strand_id
1 'polypeptide(L)'
;MQMFLLELKEEVRKKYVLVVLGALFIATGALTKYFSRGNEFIQGFQISQRVAIIVFVGMLFISYEMFSNLQKKDFVENLKIHKGGLAKYVAVKHVMVLIAVGAIFLLVFLMDDIALNHVGLQEELFVMFMKVLVLNFLLCPLVGVFVGKCFAYLFRRKWGGYFAVLIVAILVCRLFYAVNIAMYELLGVNLDGIYRFFQLEQPNDTWVVDYQYLVPAESYRFYIYLTWILASQAIILLMKRPIARKKVSLILGAVCVIFCINSMKNVITAGNYLNYDLNVRTASNKSAEFQDTVECEEEAADFTVEKYEITPYFSADSYTFGAETTVYLGEEEVEEYKFTLYRGFDWVYIYDENRKKVEYTREGDYITVKTDGKVSQLTFEYDGWNPSFYAMSGAVYLPGYFAYYPQAGFRSVFINSKDEDGNLQMGYNTSEELLQETEFEIGFLEDGQIEYTNLDAVSQEEIDNGDIDEFPANYKGVTNLPTLIGGNVTETQIDGYRVVYQSLVEKTLGFNFSPDELMDALEARCDETGVDILKNHSIDTIVFVPKSAEISDMWATSNICGNILYLGVENMYLEEEADTLAEEIIETYVESREAANE
;
A
#
# COMPACT_ATOMS: atom_id res chain seq x y z
N MET A 1 6.56 -45.24 2.52
CA MET A 1 7.97 -45.07 2.93
C MET A 1 8.96 -45.58 1.87
N GLN A 2 8.98 -46.88 1.50
CA GLN A 2 9.94 -47.39 0.49
C GLN A 2 9.87 -46.71 -0.89
N MET A 3 8.66 -46.50 -1.44
CA MET A 3 8.48 -45.77 -2.71
C MET A 3 8.98 -44.33 -2.64
N PHE A 4 8.72 -43.65 -1.52
CA PHE A 4 9.21 -42.28 -1.28
C PHE A 4 10.74 -42.22 -1.29
N LEU A 5 11.42 -43.14 -0.60
CA LEU A 5 12.89 -43.20 -0.55
C LEU A 5 13.50 -43.50 -1.93
N LEU A 6 12.85 -44.33 -2.74
CA LEU A 6 13.29 -44.64 -4.11
C LEU A 6 13.17 -43.43 -5.03
N GLU A 7 12.01 -42.77 -5.04
CA GLU A 7 11.78 -41.56 -5.83
C GLU A 7 12.72 -40.43 -5.41
N LEU A 8 12.93 -40.24 -4.10
CA LEU A 8 13.88 -39.27 -3.58
C LEU A 8 15.30 -39.55 -4.09
N LYS A 9 15.75 -40.81 -4.04
CA LYS A 9 17.06 -41.22 -4.54
C LYS A 9 17.21 -40.99 -6.03
N GLU A 10 16.15 -41.18 -6.82
CA GLU A 10 16.16 -40.90 -8.26
C GLU A 10 16.23 -39.40 -8.54
N GLU A 11 15.45 -38.57 -7.85
CA GLU A 11 15.46 -37.12 -8.08
C GLU A 11 16.76 -36.45 -7.63
N VAL A 12 17.32 -36.85 -6.48
CA VAL A 12 18.63 -36.38 -6.01
C VAL A 12 19.74 -36.69 -7.02
N ARG A 13 19.64 -37.80 -7.76
CA ARG A 13 20.62 -38.16 -8.80
C ARG A 13 20.58 -37.23 -10.01
N LYS A 14 19.48 -36.51 -10.25
CA LYS A 14 19.34 -35.68 -11.45
C LYS A 14 20.15 -34.37 -11.39
N LYS A 15 20.86 -34.10 -10.28
CA LYS A 15 21.78 -32.96 -10.04
C LYS A 15 21.17 -31.56 -10.19
N TYR A 16 20.26 -31.29 -11.12
CA TYR A 16 19.60 -30.00 -11.28
C TYR A 16 18.74 -29.61 -10.07
N VAL A 17 18.12 -30.59 -9.39
CA VAL A 17 17.38 -30.33 -8.14
C VAL A 17 18.31 -29.80 -7.04
N LEU A 18 19.50 -30.38 -6.92
CA LEU A 18 20.52 -29.94 -5.96
C LEU A 18 21.12 -28.57 -6.35
N VAL A 19 21.28 -28.31 -7.65
CA VAL A 19 21.77 -27.02 -8.15
C VAL A 19 20.75 -25.91 -7.88
N VAL A 20 19.46 -26.14 -8.16
CA VAL A 20 18.40 -25.16 -7.89
C VAL A 20 18.25 -24.92 -6.39
N LEU A 21 18.19 -25.96 -5.57
CA LEU A 21 18.11 -25.82 -4.11
C LEU A 21 19.37 -25.16 -3.51
N GLY A 22 20.55 -25.47 -4.03
CA GLY A 22 21.81 -24.86 -3.61
C GLY A 22 21.91 -23.39 -4.00
N ALA A 23 21.47 -23.02 -5.22
CA ALA A 23 21.41 -21.63 -5.66
C ALA A 23 20.40 -20.82 -4.82
N LEU A 24 19.25 -21.42 -4.49
CA LEU A 24 18.26 -20.81 -3.60
C LEU A 24 18.82 -20.58 -2.19
N PHE A 25 19.53 -21.56 -1.62
CA PHE A 25 20.18 -21.45 -0.32
C PHE A 25 21.30 -20.40 -0.31
N ILE A 26 22.10 -20.31 -1.38
CA ILE A 26 23.13 -19.28 -1.52
C ILE A 26 22.49 -17.89 -1.66
N ALA A 27 21.41 -17.76 -2.43
CA ALA A 27 20.70 -16.50 -2.60
C ALA A 27 20.09 -16.01 -1.27
N THR A 28 19.38 -16.88 -0.56
CA THR A 28 18.83 -16.55 0.78
C THR A 28 19.94 -16.26 1.78
N GLY A 29 20.99 -17.09 1.85
CA GLY A 29 22.11 -16.89 2.78
C GLY A 29 22.96 -15.63 2.50
N ALA A 30 23.19 -15.28 1.23
CA ALA A 30 23.89 -14.06 0.85
C ALA A 30 23.08 -12.81 1.23
N LEU A 31 21.76 -12.87 1.09
CA LEU A 31 20.87 -11.81 1.51
C LEU A 31 20.82 -11.72 3.03
N THR A 32 20.66 -12.82 3.79
CA THR A 32 20.75 -12.81 5.27
C THR A 32 22.03 -12.18 5.81
N LYS A 33 23.15 -12.33 5.09
CA LYS A 33 24.40 -11.65 5.42
C LYS A 33 24.37 -10.14 5.15
N TYR A 34 23.61 -9.68 4.16
CA TYR A 34 23.33 -8.25 3.95
C TYR A 34 22.58 -7.66 5.17
N PHE A 35 21.61 -8.37 5.74
CA PHE A 35 20.90 -7.94 6.98
C PHE A 35 21.83 -7.75 8.19
N SER A 36 22.99 -8.42 8.22
CA SER A 36 23.94 -8.29 9.33
C SER A 36 24.84 -7.05 9.24
N ARG A 37 24.67 -6.24 8.19
CA ARG A 37 25.44 -5.01 7.98
C ARG A 37 24.55 -3.78 8.15
N GLY A 38 24.29 -3.43 9.40
CA GLY A 38 23.95 -2.06 9.80
C GLY A 38 22.48 -1.67 9.70
N ASN A 39 22.26 -0.47 10.25
CA ASN A 39 21.09 0.34 10.58
C ASN A 39 19.82 0.30 9.68
N GLU A 40 19.73 -0.52 8.64
CA GLU A 40 18.61 -0.57 7.68
C GLU A 40 17.86 -1.92 7.71
N PHE A 41 17.54 -2.42 8.90
CA PHE A 41 17.02 -3.79 9.06
C PHE A 41 15.75 -4.05 8.20
N ILE A 42 14.76 -3.16 8.26
CA ILE A 42 13.47 -3.36 7.58
C ILE A 42 13.64 -3.29 6.06
N GLN A 43 14.49 -2.39 5.57
CA GLN A 43 14.84 -2.30 4.16
C GLN A 43 15.57 -3.55 3.66
N GLY A 44 16.53 -4.05 4.44
CA GLY A 44 17.18 -5.34 4.19
C GLY A 44 16.17 -6.49 4.13
N PHE A 45 15.20 -6.51 5.05
CA PHE A 45 14.11 -7.47 5.06
C PHE A 45 13.27 -7.39 3.79
N GLN A 46 12.80 -6.22 3.37
CA GLN A 46 12.05 -6.04 2.11
C GLN A 46 12.84 -6.56 0.89
N ILE A 47 14.13 -6.22 0.78
CA ILE A 47 14.97 -6.64 -0.36
C ILE A 47 15.14 -8.17 -0.38
N SER A 48 15.25 -8.81 0.78
CA SER A 48 15.39 -10.27 0.87
C SER A 48 14.18 -11.03 0.34
N GLN A 49 12.98 -10.45 0.52
CA GLN A 49 11.73 -11.06 0.09
C GLN A 49 11.67 -11.23 -1.43
N ARG A 50 12.43 -10.44 -2.20
CA ARG A 50 12.54 -10.56 -3.65
C ARG A 50 13.03 -11.95 -4.10
N VAL A 51 13.74 -12.70 -3.27
CA VAL A 51 14.18 -14.08 -3.60
C VAL A 51 13.01 -15.05 -3.77
N ALA A 52 11.85 -14.74 -3.17
CA ALA A 52 10.65 -15.54 -3.31
C ALA A 52 10.29 -15.83 -4.77
N ILE A 53 10.53 -14.88 -5.69
CA ILE A 53 10.26 -15.12 -7.11
C ILE A 53 11.14 -16.21 -7.71
N ILE A 54 12.40 -16.27 -7.29
CA ILE A 54 13.35 -17.30 -7.74
C ILE A 54 12.90 -18.66 -7.21
N VAL A 55 12.44 -18.72 -5.95
CA VAL A 55 11.86 -19.93 -5.35
C VAL A 55 10.62 -20.37 -6.13
N PHE A 56 9.73 -19.43 -6.48
CA PHE A 56 8.56 -19.68 -7.30
C PHE A 56 8.92 -20.27 -8.67
N VAL A 57 9.83 -19.64 -9.43
CA VAL A 57 10.27 -20.14 -10.75
C VAL A 57 10.93 -21.51 -10.63
N GLY A 58 11.74 -21.71 -9.58
CA GLY A 58 12.34 -23.00 -9.25
C GLY A 58 11.28 -24.08 -9.00
N MET A 59 10.27 -23.80 -8.18
CA MET A 59 9.18 -24.73 -7.88
C MET A 59 8.26 -24.98 -9.07
N LEU A 60 8.02 -23.97 -9.90
CA LEU A 60 7.31 -24.08 -11.17
C LEU A 60 8.00 -25.11 -12.09
N PHE A 61 9.31 -24.97 -12.28
CA PHE A 61 10.11 -25.88 -13.09
C PHE A 61 10.21 -27.29 -12.49
N ILE A 62 10.56 -27.39 -11.20
CA ILE A 62 10.72 -28.68 -10.50
C ILE A 62 9.39 -29.45 -10.52
N SER A 63 8.28 -28.80 -10.20
CA SER A 63 6.96 -29.42 -10.24
C SER A 63 6.62 -29.90 -11.65
N TYR A 64 6.82 -29.06 -12.68
CA TYR A 64 6.63 -29.47 -14.06
C TYR A 64 7.42 -30.73 -14.41
N GLU A 65 8.72 -30.78 -14.12
CA GLU A 65 9.56 -31.92 -14.49
C GLU A 65 9.25 -33.18 -13.68
N MET A 66 8.90 -33.05 -12.40
CA MET A 66 8.48 -34.19 -11.56
C MET A 66 7.18 -34.83 -12.06
N PHE A 67 6.24 -34.02 -12.56
CA PHE A 67 4.97 -34.50 -13.07
C PHE A 67 5.00 -34.80 -14.58
N SER A 68 6.00 -34.35 -15.34
CA SER A 68 6.11 -34.56 -16.80
C SER A 68 6.20 -36.04 -17.19
N ASN A 69 6.72 -36.90 -16.30
CA ASN A 69 6.73 -38.35 -16.50
C ASN A 69 5.32 -38.96 -16.66
N LEU A 70 4.27 -38.32 -16.14
CA LEU A 70 2.88 -38.73 -16.34
C LEU A 70 2.38 -38.58 -17.79
N GLN A 71 3.18 -37.96 -18.66
CA GLN A 71 2.90 -37.82 -20.08
C GLN A 71 3.29 -39.08 -20.88
N LYS A 72 4.17 -39.93 -20.33
CA LYS A 72 4.61 -41.18 -20.98
C LYS A 72 3.52 -42.25 -20.81
N LYS A 73 2.91 -42.69 -21.92
CA LYS A 73 1.81 -43.68 -21.89
C LYS A 73 2.22 -44.99 -21.22
N ASP A 74 3.35 -45.56 -21.63
CA ASP A 74 3.87 -46.82 -21.11
C ASP A 74 4.15 -46.74 -19.60
N PHE A 75 4.61 -45.57 -19.13
CA PHE A 75 4.85 -45.31 -17.71
C PHE A 75 3.54 -45.32 -16.89
N VAL A 76 2.50 -44.65 -17.39
CA VAL A 76 1.19 -44.60 -16.72
C VAL A 76 0.50 -45.96 -16.72
N GLU A 77 0.65 -46.75 -17.79
CA GLU A 77 0.10 -48.10 -17.88
C GLU A 77 0.75 -49.03 -16.85
N ASN A 78 2.07 -49.00 -16.72
CA ASN A 78 2.80 -49.76 -15.69
C ASN A 78 2.33 -49.42 -14.27
N LEU A 79 2.10 -48.14 -13.97
CA LEU A 79 1.62 -47.70 -12.65
C LEU A 79 0.17 -48.11 -12.35
N LYS A 80 -0.66 -48.36 -13.38
CA LYS A 80 -2.06 -48.79 -13.21
C LYS A 80 -2.19 -50.28 -12.95
N ILE A 81 -1.16 -51.09 -13.25
CA ILE A 81 -1.13 -52.55 -12.98
C ILE A 81 -1.30 -52.80 -11.47
N HIS A 82 -0.71 -51.95 -10.62
CA HIS A 82 -0.88 -52.03 -9.17
C HIS A 82 -2.10 -51.25 -8.70
N LYS A 83 -2.89 -51.84 -7.80
CA LYS A 83 -4.07 -51.19 -7.19
C LYS A 83 -3.67 -49.87 -6.52
N GLY A 84 -4.10 -48.76 -7.12
CA GLY A 84 -3.80 -47.41 -6.65
C GLY A 84 -2.36 -46.93 -6.90
N GLY A 85 -1.55 -47.63 -7.71
CA GLY A 85 -0.15 -47.28 -7.97
C GLY A 85 0.03 -45.87 -8.54
N LEU A 86 -0.78 -45.48 -9.53
CA LEU A 86 -0.79 -44.12 -10.08
C LEU A 86 -1.12 -43.05 -9.04
N ALA A 87 -2.12 -43.28 -8.19
CA ALA A 87 -2.51 -42.32 -7.15
C ALA A 87 -1.41 -42.18 -6.08
N LYS A 88 -0.79 -43.29 -5.68
CA LYS A 88 0.35 -43.30 -4.76
C LYS A 88 1.57 -42.58 -5.34
N TYR A 89 1.91 -42.82 -6.61
CA TYR A 89 3.01 -42.13 -7.29
C TYR A 89 2.80 -40.60 -7.32
N VAL A 90 1.61 -40.16 -7.74
CA VAL A 90 1.26 -38.72 -7.75
C VAL A 90 1.31 -38.12 -6.35
N ALA A 91 0.78 -38.84 -5.34
CA ALA A 91 0.80 -38.39 -3.95
C ALA A 91 2.23 -38.26 -3.41
N VAL A 92 3.11 -39.23 -3.68
CA VAL A 92 4.52 -39.19 -3.26
C VAL A 92 5.23 -37.97 -3.87
N LYS A 93 5.10 -37.74 -5.18
CA LYS A 93 5.71 -36.57 -5.84
C LYS A 93 5.17 -35.26 -5.28
N HIS A 94 3.85 -35.18 -5.03
CA HIS A 94 3.25 -33.99 -4.44
C HIS A 94 3.77 -33.72 -3.02
N VAL A 95 3.80 -34.74 -2.17
CA VAL A 95 4.36 -34.64 -0.81
C VAL A 95 5.83 -34.23 -0.83
N MET A 96 6.65 -34.75 -1.76
CA MET A 96 8.05 -34.34 -1.88
C MET A 96 8.20 -32.84 -2.17
N VAL A 97 7.42 -32.29 -3.09
CA VAL A 97 7.49 -30.85 -3.41
C VAL A 97 6.94 -30.00 -2.25
N LEU A 98 5.87 -30.45 -1.58
CA LEU A 98 5.34 -29.76 -0.39
C LEU A 98 6.35 -29.74 0.77
N ILE A 99 7.08 -30.84 1.00
CA ILE A 99 8.17 -30.89 1.99
C ILE A 99 9.27 -29.90 1.59
N ALA A 100 9.62 -29.79 0.31
CA ALA A 100 10.62 -28.84 -0.15
C ALA A 100 10.19 -27.39 0.10
N VAL A 101 8.93 -27.03 -0.19
CA VAL A 101 8.38 -25.71 0.13
C VAL A 101 8.40 -25.46 1.64
N GLY A 102 7.91 -26.41 2.45
CA GLY A 102 7.91 -26.27 3.92
C GLY A 102 9.30 -26.16 4.52
N ALA A 103 10.30 -26.85 3.96
CA ALA A 103 11.69 -26.74 4.39
C ALA A 103 12.30 -25.38 4.05
N ILE A 104 11.99 -24.81 2.88
CA ILE A 104 12.42 -23.46 2.50
C ILE A 104 11.76 -22.43 3.42
N PHE A 105 10.45 -22.53 3.63
CA PHE A 105 9.72 -21.65 4.54
C PHE A 105 10.30 -21.68 5.95
N LEU A 106 10.53 -22.87 6.52
CA LEU A 106 11.10 -23.01 7.87
C LEU A 106 12.52 -22.45 7.94
N LEU A 107 13.33 -22.65 6.90
CA LEU A 107 14.69 -22.15 6.85
C LEU A 107 14.72 -20.62 6.84
N VAL A 108 13.92 -19.97 6.00
CA VAL A 108 13.82 -18.51 5.94
C VAL A 108 13.24 -17.96 7.23
N PHE A 109 12.19 -18.59 7.76
CA PHE A 109 11.61 -18.23 9.06
C PHE A 109 12.65 -18.21 10.18
N LEU A 110 13.47 -19.27 10.30
CA LEU A 110 14.51 -19.33 11.34
C LEU A 110 15.58 -18.26 11.14
N MET A 111 15.94 -17.95 9.90
CA MET A 111 16.95 -16.93 9.59
C MET A 111 16.47 -15.53 9.99
N ASP A 112 15.25 -15.19 9.61
CA ASP A 112 14.68 -13.88 9.88
C ASP A 112 14.27 -13.74 11.36
N ASP A 113 13.82 -14.81 12.02
CA ASP A 113 13.56 -14.82 13.47
C ASP A 113 14.85 -14.58 14.28
N ILE A 114 15.96 -15.18 13.88
CA ILE A 114 17.28 -14.89 14.48
C ILE A 114 17.66 -13.41 14.25
N ALA A 115 17.37 -12.88 13.06
CA ALA A 115 17.71 -11.50 12.72
C ALA A 115 16.85 -10.49 13.52
N LEU A 116 15.54 -10.73 13.65
CA LEU A 116 14.62 -9.93 14.48
C LEU A 116 15.03 -9.94 15.95
N ASN A 117 15.40 -11.10 16.48
CA ASN A 117 15.91 -11.25 17.84
C ASN A 117 17.23 -10.50 18.05
N HIS A 118 18.09 -10.43 17.04
CA HIS A 118 19.36 -9.72 17.14
C HIS A 118 19.18 -8.21 17.24
N VAL A 119 18.18 -7.65 16.55
CA VAL A 119 17.85 -6.21 16.55
C VAL A 119 16.89 -5.83 17.68
N GLY A 120 16.26 -6.81 18.35
CA GLY A 120 15.33 -6.56 19.46
C GLY A 120 13.92 -6.15 19.03
N LEU A 121 13.54 -6.38 17.77
CA LEU A 121 12.25 -5.98 17.19
C LEU A 121 11.25 -7.14 17.06
N GLN A 122 11.52 -8.28 17.70
CA GLN A 122 10.72 -9.49 17.54
C GLN A 122 9.26 -9.26 17.95
N GLU A 123 9.00 -8.67 19.12
CA GLU A 123 7.64 -8.48 19.63
C GLU A 123 6.83 -7.49 18.78
N GLU A 124 7.48 -6.42 18.30
CA GLU A 124 6.86 -5.33 17.55
C GLU A 124 6.49 -5.74 16.11
N LEU A 125 7.32 -6.58 15.47
CA LEU A 125 7.19 -6.88 14.04
C LEU A 125 6.71 -8.30 13.72
N PHE A 126 6.53 -9.19 14.70
CA PHE A 126 6.28 -10.61 14.47
C PHE A 126 5.09 -10.88 13.54
N VAL A 127 3.97 -10.19 13.74
CA VAL A 127 2.74 -10.41 12.97
C VAL A 127 2.93 -10.02 11.50
N MET A 128 3.48 -8.83 11.26
CA MET A 128 3.79 -8.34 9.91
C MET A 128 4.77 -9.29 9.21
N PHE A 129 5.86 -9.62 9.90
CA PHE A 129 6.88 -10.57 9.43
C PHE A 129 6.28 -11.92 9.03
N MET A 130 5.46 -12.52 9.90
CA MET A 130 4.81 -13.80 9.61
C MET A 130 3.86 -13.72 8.41
N LYS A 131 3.11 -12.62 8.27
CA LYS A 131 2.21 -12.39 7.12
C LYS A 131 3.01 -12.36 5.81
N VAL A 132 4.10 -11.59 5.79
CA VAL A 132 5.02 -11.47 4.63
C VAL A 132 5.62 -12.83 4.27
N LEU A 133 6.12 -13.58 5.24
CA LEU A 133 6.70 -14.91 4.99
C LEU A 133 5.70 -15.92 4.45
N VAL A 134 4.47 -15.93 4.98
CA VAL A 134 3.42 -16.83 4.52
C VAL A 134 3.06 -16.50 3.06
N LEU A 135 2.95 -15.23 2.70
CA LEU A 135 2.68 -14.82 1.32
C LEU A 135 3.84 -15.21 0.39
N ASN A 136 5.07 -14.83 0.75
CA ASN A 136 6.24 -14.91 -0.13
C ASN A 136 6.88 -16.30 -0.20
N PHE A 137 7.06 -16.99 0.93
CA PHE A 137 7.83 -18.25 0.99
C PHE A 137 6.98 -19.50 1.18
N LEU A 138 5.69 -19.35 1.45
CA LEU A 138 4.74 -20.47 1.48
C LEU A 138 3.78 -20.42 0.28
N LEU A 139 2.94 -19.39 0.18
CA LEU A 139 1.86 -19.35 -0.82
C LEU A 139 2.38 -19.13 -2.24
N CYS A 140 3.30 -18.20 -2.47
CA CYS A 140 3.87 -17.96 -3.80
C CYS A 140 4.55 -19.22 -4.39
N PRO A 141 5.47 -19.93 -3.68
CA PRO A 141 6.01 -21.19 -4.16
C PRO A 141 4.96 -22.27 -4.40
N LEU A 142 3.89 -22.34 -3.57
CA LEU A 142 2.78 -23.26 -3.80
C LEU A 142 2.08 -22.99 -5.14
N VAL A 143 1.91 -21.73 -5.55
CA VAL A 143 1.42 -21.40 -6.90
C VAL A 143 2.31 -22.07 -7.95
N GLY A 144 3.63 -21.95 -7.83
CA GLY A 144 4.58 -22.62 -8.72
C GLY A 144 4.37 -24.13 -8.77
N VAL A 145 4.19 -24.77 -7.61
CA VAL A 145 3.88 -26.21 -7.53
C VAL A 145 2.61 -26.57 -8.31
N PHE A 146 1.53 -25.83 -8.10
CA PHE A 146 0.22 -26.13 -8.67
C PHE A 146 0.15 -25.82 -10.18
N VAL A 147 0.71 -24.69 -10.61
CA VAL A 147 0.80 -24.30 -12.02
C VAL A 147 1.74 -25.25 -12.78
N GLY A 148 2.91 -25.57 -12.24
CA GLY A 148 3.86 -26.49 -12.86
C GLY A 148 3.28 -27.89 -13.06
N LYS A 149 2.57 -28.39 -12.04
CA LYS A 149 1.78 -29.62 -12.14
C LYS A 149 0.71 -29.50 -13.23
N CYS A 150 -0.05 -28.41 -13.28
CA CYS A 150 -1.06 -28.15 -14.31
C CYS A 150 -0.45 -28.19 -15.72
N PHE A 151 0.69 -27.54 -15.93
CA PHE A 151 1.43 -27.55 -17.19
C PHE A 151 1.89 -28.95 -17.60
N ALA A 152 2.33 -29.77 -16.63
CA ALA A 152 2.65 -31.17 -16.91
C ALA A 152 1.43 -31.97 -17.40
N TYR A 153 0.21 -31.57 -17.02
CA TYR A 153 -1.03 -32.18 -17.53
C TYR A 153 -1.48 -31.60 -18.89
N LEU A 154 -1.32 -30.29 -19.10
CA LEU A 154 -1.73 -29.58 -20.32
C LEU A 154 -0.83 -29.89 -21.52
N PHE A 155 0.49 -29.78 -21.35
CA PHE A 155 1.45 -29.81 -22.44
C PHE A 155 2.05 -31.19 -22.63
N ARG A 156 1.51 -31.98 -23.58
CA ARG A 156 1.99 -33.34 -23.89
C ARG A 156 3.40 -33.42 -24.46
N ARG A 157 3.96 -32.32 -24.97
CA ARG A 157 5.33 -32.23 -25.50
C ARG A 157 6.18 -31.44 -24.51
N LYS A 158 7.37 -31.96 -24.20
CA LYS A 158 8.31 -31.32 -23.26
C LYS A 158 8.61 -29.86 -23.61
N TRP A 159 8.91 -29.58 -24.87
CA TRP A 159 9.19 -28.21 -25.35
C TRP A 159 8.03 -27.23 -25.14
N GLY A 160 6.78 -27.68 -25.33
CA GLY A 160 5.62 -26.82 -25.10
C GLY A 160 5.42 -26.48 -23.62
N GLY A 161 5.74 -27.43 -22.72
CA GLY A 161 5.70 -27.17 -21.28
C GLY A 161 6.81 -26.24 -20.82
N TYR A 162 8.05 -26.42 -21.32
CA TYR A 162 9.15 -25.49 -21.01
C TYR A 162 8.89 -24.08 -21.53
N PHE A 163 8.29 -23.95 -22.72
CA PHE A 163 7.89 -22.65 -23.25
C PHE A 163 6.81 -21.98 -22.39
N ALA A 164 5.82 -22.74 -21.90
CA ALA A 164 4.82 -22.22 -20.97
C ALA A 164 5.41 -21.80 -19.62
N VAL A 165 6.34 -22.59 -19.06
CA VAL A 165 7.09 -22.23 -17.84
C VAL A 165 7.85 -20.92 -18.06
N LEU A 166 8.52 -20.75 -19.20
CA LEU A 166 9.25 -19.53 -19.53
C LEU A 166 8.32 -18.31 -19.65
N ILE A 167 7.17 -18.45 -20.34
CA ILE A 167 6.20 -17.35 -20.48
C ILE A 167 5.69 -16.91 -19.10
N VAL A 168 5.27 -17.85 -18.25
CA VAL A 168 4.78 -17.50 -16.90
C VAL A 168 5.90 -16.87 -16.07
N ALA A 169 7.12 -17.39 -16.15
CA ALA A 169 8.26 -16.78 -15.46
C ALA A 169 8.51 -15.32 -15.91
N ILE A 170 8.32 -15.02 -17.20
CA ILE A 170 8.44 -13.63 -17.72
C ILE A 170 7.28 -12.76 -17.26
N LEU A 171 6.03 -13.26 -17.31
CA LEU A 171 4.84 -12.48 -16.94
C LEU A 171 4.80 -12.12 -15.45
N VAL A 172 5.31 -13.01 -14.58
CA VAL A 172 5.38 -12.76 -13.14
C VAL A 172 6.60 -11.90 -12.77
N CYS A 173 7.68 -11.97 -13.56
CA CYS A 173 8.88 -11.19 -13.32
C CYS A 173 8.64 -9.70 -13.66
N ARG A 174 9.34 -8.83 -12.93
CA ARG A 174 9.37 -7.37 -13.15
C ARG A 174 9.62 -6.91 -14.60
N LEU A 175 10.21 -7.75 -15.45
CA LEU A 175 10.32 -7.42 -16.88
C LEU A 175 8.95 -7.09 -17.51
N PHE A 176 7.88 -7.75 -17.06
CA PHE A 176 6.54 -7.45 -17.55
C PHE A 176 6.03 -6.07 -17.10
N TYR A 177 6.42 -5.60 -15.92
CA TYR A 177 6.11 -4.24 -15.44
C TYR A 177 6.76 -3.18 -16.35
N ALA A 178 8.05 -3.34 -16.68
CA ALA A 178 8.74 -2.42 -17.59
C ALA A 178 8.11 -2.41 -18.99
N VAL A 179 7.63 -3.57 -19.47
CA VAL A 179 6.88 -3.65 -20.73
C VAL A 179 5.55 -2.91 -20.63
N ASN A 180 4.84 -2.99 -19.51
CA ASN A 180 3.59 -2.27 -19.28
C ASN A 180 3.80 -0.74 -19.37
N ILE A 181 4.80 -0.21 -18.65
CA ILE A 181 5.16 1.22 -18.71
C ILE A 181 5.44 1.63 -20.17
N ALA A 182 6.33 0.92 -20.85
CA ALA A 182 6.69 1.26 -22.23
C ALA A 182 5.50 1.19 -23.20
N MET A 183 4.59 0.23 -23.01
CA MET A 183 3.37 0.11 -23.83
C MET A 183 2.41 1.28 -23.60
N TYR A 184 2.31 1.75 -22.37
CA TYR A 184 1.50 2.93 -22.06
C TYR A 184 2.12 4.20 -22.64
N GLU A 185 3.40 4.46 -22.37
CA GLU A 185 4.08 5.68 -22.83
C GLU A 185 4.14 5.80 -24.36
N LEU A 186 4.39 4.68 -25.05
CA LEU A 186 4.58 4.70 -26.50
C LEU A 186 3.28 4.57 -27.29
N LEU A 187 2.27 3.87 -26.75
CA LEU A 187 1.07 3.48 -27.50
C LEU A 187 -0.25 3.83 -26.80
N GLY A 188 -0.23 4.37 -25.58
CA GLY A 188 -1.42 4.65 -24.77
C GLY A 188 -2.16 3.37 -24.32
N VAL A 189 -1.51 2.20 -24.37
CA VAL A 189 -2.14 0.92 -24.03
C VAL A 189 -1.85 0.57 -22.57
N ASN A 190 -2.87 0.60 -21.73
CA ASN A 190 -2.79 0.20 -20.32
C ASN A 190 -2.92 -1.33 -20.16
N LEU A 191 -1.89 -1.99 -19.63
CA LEU A 191 -1.89 -3.44 -19.35
C LEU A 191 -1.98 -3.77 -17.85
N ASP A 192 -2.33 -2.82 -16.98
CA ASP A 192 -2.36 -2.99 -15.53
C ASP A 192 -3.24 -4.12 -15.05
N GLY A 193 -4.42 -4.29 -15.66
CA GLY A 193 -5.31 -5.40 -15.30
C GLY A 193 -4.65 -6.77 -15.52
N ILE A 194 -3.80 -6.90 -16.54
CA ILE A 194 -3.03 -8.11 -16.81
C ILE A 194 -1.84 -8.20 -15.84
N TYR A 195 -1.13 -7.10 -15.63
CA TYR A 195 -0.02 -7.04 -14.67
C TYR A 195 -0.44 -7.46 -13.27
N ARG A 196 -1.53 -6.88 -12.73
CA ARG A 196 -2.08 -7.22 -11.41
C ARG A 196 -2.43 -8.71 -11.29
N PHE A 197 -2.89 -9.36 -12.36
CA PHE A 197 -3.19 -10.80 -12.34
C PHE A 197 -1.93 -11.69 -12.21
N PHE A 198 -0.77 -11.19 -12.67
CA PHE A 198 0.52 -11.87 -12.60
C PHE A 198 1.46 -11.31 -11.52
N GLN A 199 1.04 -10.29 -10.77
CA GLN A 199 1.82 -9.67 -9.69
C GLN A 199 1.87 -10.59 -8.46
N LEU A 200 2.70 -11.64 -8.54
CA LEU A 200 2.96 -12.55 -7.41
C LEU A 200 4.04 -12.00 -6.47
N GLU A 201 4.87 -11.08 -6.96
CA GLU A 201 5.89 -10.37 -6.19
C GLU A 201 5.25 -9.45 -5.15
N GLN A 202 6.05 -9.01 -4.18
CA GLN A 202 5.62 -7.99 -3.24
C GLN A 202 5.53 -6.66 -4.00
N PRO A 203 4.43 -5.90 -3.89
CA PRO A 203 4.39 -4.57 -4.45
C PRO A 203 5.43 -3.69 -3.75
N ASN A 204 5.83 -2.60 -4.39
CA ASN A 204 6.69 -1.58 -3.77
C ASN A 204 8.07 -2.03 -3.30
N ASP A 205 8.46 -3.27 -3.61
CA ASP A 205 9.67 -3.90 -3.09
C ASP A 205 10.96 -3.19 -3.50
N THR A 206 10.89 -2.25 -4.44
CA THR A 206 12.01 -1.52 -5.06
C THR A 206 12.22 -0.10 -4.56
N TRP A 207 11.32 0.37 -3.73
CA TRP A 207 11.43 1.64 -3.04
C TRP A 207 12.08 1.46 -1.66
N VAL A 208 12.49 2.59 -1.07
CA VAL A 208 12.86 2.64 0.34
C VAL A 208 11.64 2.21 1.16
N VAL A 209 11.89 1.51 2.26
CA VAL A 209 10.79 1.11 3.13
C VAL A 209 10.24 2.34 3.82
N ASP A 210 8.92 2.46 3.79
CA ASP A 210 8.19 3.36 4.67
C ASP A 210 8.08 2.72 6.04
N TYR A 211 8.61 3.34 7.09
CA TYR A 211 8.60 2.77 8.44
C TYR A 211 7.30 3.08 9.20
N GLN A 212 6.43 3.95 8.70
CA GLN A 212 5.05 4.11 9.18
C GLN A 212 4.17 2.94 8.70
N TYR A 213 4.29 2.58 7.42
CA TYR A 213 3.50 1.52 6.76
C TYR A 213 4.14 0.12 6.83
N LEU A 214 5.46 0.05 6.99
CA LEU A 214 6.29 -1.15 7.00
C LEU A 214 6.31 -1.90 5.66
N VAL A 215 6.50 -3.22 5.70
CA VAL A 215 6.62 -4.06 4.51
C VAL A 215 5.23 -4.46 3.99
N PRO A 216 4.89 -4.11 2.73
CA PRO A 216 3.57 -4.40 2.17
C PRO A 216 3.20 -5.89 2.18
N ALA A 217 2.05 -6.19 2.79
CA ALA A 217 1.54 -7.55 2.99
C ALA A 217 0.02 -7.62 2.76
N GLU A 218 -0.40 -7.17 1.60
CA GLU A 218 -1.79 -6.87 1.29
C GLU A 218 -2.66 -8.12 1.12
N SER A 219 -3.91 -8.03 1.58
CA SER A 219 -4.87 -9.14 1.53
C SER A 219 -5.17 -9.58 0.09
N TYR A 220 -5.10 -8.69 -0.91
CA TYR A 220 -5.32 -9.07 -2.32
C TYR A 220 -4.34 -10.12 -2.84
N ARG A 221 -3.10 -10.12 -2.34
CA ARG A 221 -2.05 -11.08 -2.73
C ARG A 221 -2.46 -12.51 -2.37
N PHE A 222 -3.09 -12.69 -1.20
CA PHE A 222 -3.68 -13.97 -0.82
C PHE A 222 -4.72 -14.45 -1.84
N TYR A 223 -5.61 -13.55 -2.29
CA TYR A 223 -6.62 -13.89 -3.30
C TYR A 223 -6.00 -14.19 -4.67
N ILE A 224 -4.92 -13.52 -5.09
CA ILE A 224 -4.19 -13.86 -6.31
C ILE A 224 -3.63 -15.28 -6.23
N TYR A 225 -2.93 -15.62 -5.14
CA TYR A 225 -2.38 -16.96 -4.95
C TYR A 225 -3.46 -18.04 -4.96
N LEU A 226 -4.56 -17.79 -4.26
CA LEU A 226 -5.70 -18.70 -4.20
C LEU A 226 -6.32 -18.89 -5.59
N THR A 227 -6.47 -17.81 -6.36
CA THR A 227 -6.97 -17.84 -7.74
C THR A 227 -6.13 -18.76 -8.62
N TRP A 228 -4.81 -18.61 -8.62
CA TRP A 228 -3.91 -19.45 -9.42
C TRP A 228 -3.90 -20.92 -9.00
N ILE A 229 -3.94 -21.19 -7.69
CA ILE A 229 -4.00 -22.56 -7.15
C ILE A 229 -5.32 -23.24 -7.56
N LEU A 230 -6.44 -22.56 -7.37
CA LEU A 230 -7.77 -23.08 -7.68
C LEU A 230 -7.99 -23.24 -9.17
N ALA A 231 -7.56 -22.28 -10.00
CA ALA A 231 -7.62 -22.38 -11.46
C ALA A 231 -6.82 -23.60 -11.95
N SER A 232 -5.60 -23.79 -11.42
CA SER A 232 -4.76 -24.94 -11.74
C SER A 232 -5.41 -26.27 -11.35
N GLN A 233 -6.04 -26.34 -10.17
CA GLN A 233 -6.76 -27.53 -9.72
C GLN A 233 -8.01 -27.80 -10.55
N ALA A 234 -8.80 -26.76 -10.87
CA ALA A 234 -9.98 -26.86 -11.71
C ALA A 234 -9.63 -27.47 -13.08
N ILE A 235 -8.58 -26.95 -13.74
CA ILE A 235 -8.12 -27.46 -15.04
C ILE A 235 -7.77 -28.95 -14.95
N ILE A 236 -6.98 -29.36 -13.96
CA ILE A 236 -6.58 -30.77 -13.79
C ILE A 236 -7.82 -31.68 -13.58
N LEU A 237 -8.75 -31.26 -12.71
CA LEU A 237 -9.99 -32.00 -12.39
C LEU A 237 -10.93 -32.11 -13.61
N LEU A 238 -10.96 -31.09 -14.47
CA LEU A 238 -11.78 -31.08 -15.67
C LEU A 238 -11.18 -31.94 -16.80
N MET A 239 -9.85 -31.99 -16.92
CA MET A 239 -9.12 -32.72 -17.96
C MET A 239 -8.99 -34.23 -17.72
N LYS A 240 -8.69 -34.68 -16.49
CA LYS A 240 -8.41 -36.10 -16.18
C LYS A 240 -9.60 -36.73 -15.45
N ARG A 241 -10.47 -37.42 -16.20
CA ARG A 241 -11.66 -38.07 -15.64
C ARG A 241 -11.51 -39.60 -15.65
N PRO A 242 -11.39 -40.28 -14.50
CA PRO A 242 -11.75 -41.70 -14.45
C PRO A 242 -13.26 -41.81 -14.68
N ILE A 243 -13.69 -42.67 -15.59
CA ILE A 243 -15.10 -42.87 -15.98
C ILE A 243 -16.00 -43.03 -14.73
N ALA A 244 -15.52 -43.75 -13.72
CA ALA A 244 -16.22 -44.02 -12.47
C ALA A 244 -16.39 -42.81 -11.51
N ARG A 245 -15.62 -41.73 -11.65
CA ARG A 245 -15.67 -40.54 -10.75
C ARG A 245 -15.94 -39.22 -11.49
N LYS A 246 -16.42 -39.32 -12.73
CA LYS A 246 -16.66 -38.17 -13.62
C LYS A 246 -17.54 -37.08 -13.00
N LYS A 247 -18.62 -37.46 -12.31
CA LYS A 247 -19.55 -36.51 -11.66
C LYS A 247 -18.91 -35.77 -10.49
N VAL A 248 -18.23 -36.48 -9.60
CA VAL A 248 -17.54 -35.88 -8.43
C VAL A 248 -16.43 -34.92 -8.87
N SER A 249 -15.64 -35.31 -9.88
CA SER A 249 -14.58 -34.44 -10.43
C SER A 249 -15.12 -33.17 -11.08
N LEU A 250 -16.29 -33.25 -11.72
CA LEU A 250 -16.98 -32.10 -12.29
C LEU A 250 -17.50 -31.15 -11.19
N ILE A 251 -18.11 -31.70 -10.13
CA ILE A 251 -18.59 -30.91 -9.00
C ILE A 251 -17.43 -30.20 -8.32
N LEU A 252 -16.35 -30.91 -7.98
CA LEU A 252 -15.18 -30.31 -7.35
C LEU A 252 -14.49 -29.28 -8.26
N GLY A 253 -14.42 -29.54 -9.57
CA GLY A 253 -13.92 -28.57 -10.54
C GLY A 253 -14.78 -27.31 -10.61
N ALA A 254 -16.12 -27.46 -10.64
CA ALA A 254 -17.04 -26.33 -10.62
C ALA A 254 -16.93 -25.52 -9.32
N VAL A 255 -16.80 -26.19 -8.17
CA VAL A 255 -16.54 -25.54 -6.89
C VAL A 255 -15.24 -24.73 -6.95
N CYS A 256 -14.15 -25.31 -7.46
CA CYS A 256 -12.88 -24.57 -7.64
C CYS A 256 -13.03 -23.35 -8.54
N VAL A 257 -13.82 -23.45 -9.63
CA VAL A 257 -14.10 -22.30 -10.51
C VAL A 257 -14.90 -21.22 -9.79
N ILE A 258 -15.92 -21.58 -9.02
CA ILE A 258 -16.71 -20.61 -8.24
C ILE A 258 -15.81 -19.87 -7.23
N PHE A 259 -14.99 -20.60 -6.47
CA PHE A 259 -14.04 -19.97 -5.56
C PHE A 259 -12.96 -19.15 -6.28
N CYS A 260 -12.53 -19.56 -7.47
CA CYS A 260 -11.61 -18.81 -8.31
C CYS A 260 -12.22 -17.48 -8.78
N ILE A 261 -13.50 -17.49 -9.20
CA ILE A 261 -14.21 -16.27 -9.60
C ILE A 261 -14.39 -15.33 -8.41
N ASN A 262 -14.76 -15.87 -7.23
CA ASN A 262 -14.89 -15.08 -6.00
C ASN A 262 -13.53 -14.47 -5.60
N SER A 263 -12.46 -15.27 -5.61
CA SER A 263 -11.11 -14.78 -5.34
C SER A 263 -10.70 -13.69 -6.32
N MET A 264 -10.99 -13.85 -7.61
CA MET A 264 -10.71 -12.82 -8.62
C MET A 264 -11.51 -11.53 -8.40
N LYS A 265 -12.78 -11.63 -8.00
CA LYS A 265 -13.58 -10.46 -7.60
C LYS A 265 -12.88 -9.72 -6.46
N ASN A 266 -12.41 -10.44 -5.44
CA ASN A 266 -11.68 -9.84 -4.34
C ASN A 266 -10.33 -9.26 -4.77
N VAL A 267 -9.61 -9.84 -5.74
CA VAL A 267 -8.40 -9.20 -6.30
C VAL A 267 -8.73 -7.85 -6.92
N ILE A 268 -9.89 -7.71 -7.56
CA ILE A 268 -10.31 -6.45 -8.18
C ILE A 268 -10.79 -5.44 -7.12
N THR A 269 -11.56 -5.88 -6.12
CA THR A 269 -12.15 -4.97 -5.11
C THR A 269 -11.22 -4.68 -3.92
N ALA A 270 -10.34 -5.62 -3.56
CA ALA A 270 -9.31 -5.46 -2.52
C ALA A 270 -7.95 -5.06 -3.11
N GLY A 271 -7.82 -4.98 -4.44
CA GLY A 271 -6.59 -4.68 -5.15
C GLY A 271 -6.24 -3.20 -5.20
N ASN A 272 -6.89 -2.38 -4.39
CA ASN A 272 -6.36 -1.09 -4.01
C ASN A 272 -5.19 -1.40 -3.09
N TYR A 273 -3.99 -0.96 -3.47
CA TYR A 273 -2.82 -1.05 -2.63
C TYR A 273 -2.00 0.18 -2.93
N LEU A 274 -1.38 0.71 -1.90
CA LEU A 274 -0.44 1.79 -2.04
C LEU A 274 0.66 1.39 -3.03
N ASN A 275 0.90 2.19 -4.06
CA ASN A 275 1.89 1.86 -5.09
C ASN A 275 2.87 3.02 -5.21
N TYR A 276 4.06 2.87 -4.63
CA TYR A 276 5.13 3.89 -4.66
C TYR A 276 5.66 4.14 -6.07
N ASP A 277 5.54 3.15 -6.97
CA ASP A 277 5.90 3.30 -8.39
C ASP A 277 4.96 4.28 -9.11
N LEU A 278 3.85 4.68 -8.46
CA LEU A 278 3.00 5.81 -8.85
C LEU A 278 3.63 7.17 -8.61
N ASN A 279 4.89 7.31 -8.20
CA ASN A 279 5.56 8.60 -8.23
C ASN A 279 5.59 9.18 -9.66
N VAL A 280 5.52 10.52 -9.74
CA VAL A 280 5.23 11.37 -10.92
C VAL A 280 5.99 10.95 -12.20
N ARG A 281 7.15 10.30 -12.06
CA ARG A 281 8.06 9.94 -13.16
C ARG A 281 7.90 8.54 -13.75
N THR A 282 7.18 7.60 -13.13
CA THR A 282 7.27 6.17 -13.52
C THR A 282 5.97 5.42 -13.74
N ALA A 283 4.83 5.90 -13.23
CA ALA A 283 3.55 5.26 -13.53
C ALA A 283 2.73 6.00 -14.57
N SER A 284 2.29 5.24 -15.55
CA SER A 284 1.20 5.55 -16.47
C SER A 284 -0.05 6.16 -15.83
N ASN A 285 -0.33 5.86 -14.56
CA ASN A 285 -1.59 6.25 -13.91
C ASN A 285 -1.51 7.55 -13.12
N LYS A 286 -0.39 7.91 -12.48
CA LYS A 286 -0.33 9.17 -11.70
C LYS A 286 -0.12 10.39 -12.60
N SER A 287 0.61 10.25 -13.72
CA SER A 287 0.64 11.31 -14.74
C SER A 287 -0.76 11.58 -15.28
N ALA A 288 -1.57 10.55 -15.53
CA ALA A 288 -2.99 10.73 -15.87
C ALA A 288 -3.80 11.33 -14.72
N GLU A 289 -3.56 10.95 -13.46
CA GLU A 289 -4.24 11.52 -12.29
C GLU A 289 -4.00 13.04 -12.14
N PHE A 290 -2.76 13.51 -12.33
CA PHE A 290 -2.41 14.93 -12.31
C PHE A 290 -2.70 15.67 -13.63
N GLN A 291 -2.79 14.98 -14.78
CA GLN A 291 -3.09 15.60 -16.09
C GLN A 291 -4.58 15.64 -16.41
N ASP A 292 -5.37 14.68 -15.92
CA ASP A 292 -6.83 14.64 -16.04
C ASP A 292 -7.50 15.52 -14.96
N THR A 293 -6.78 16.51 -14.41
CA THR A 293 -7.36 17.50 -13.52
C THR A 293 -8.37 18.35 -14.28
N VAL A 294 -9.63 18.30 -13.83
CA VAL A 294 -10.63 19.27 -14.30
C VAL A 294 -10.16 20.64 -13.82
N GLU A 295 -9.80 21.52 -14.76
CA GLU A 295 -9.58 22.92 -14.46
C GLU A 295 -10.91 23.52 -13.97
N CYS A 296 -10.94 23.95 -12.72
CA CYS A 296 -12.04 24.73 -12.14
C CYS A 296 -11.43 26.02 -11.60
N GLU A 297 -12.17 27.12 -11.67
CA GLU A 297 -11.74 28.35 -11.03
C GLU A 297 -11.80 28.14 -9.51
N GLU A 298 -10.67 28.34 -8.84
CA GLU A 298 -10.63 28.28 -7.39
C GLU A 298 -11.48 29.40 -6.78
N GLU A 299 -12.30 29.04 -5.80
CA GLU A 299 -13.32 29.90 -5.22
C GLU A 299 -13.49 29.57 -3.74
N ALA A 300 -13.27 30.56 -2.87
CA ALA A 300 -13.59 30.44 -1.45
C ALA A 300 -15.11 30.22 -1.28
N ALA A 301 -15.51 29.45 -0.27
CA ALA A 301 -16.92 29.27 0.03
C ALA A 301 -17.62 30.61 0.35
N ASP A 302 -18.83 30.78 -0.18
CA ASP A 302 -19.73 31.91 0.02
C ASP A 302 -20.66 31.72 1.23
N PHE A 303 -20.42 30.68 2.02
CA PHE A 303 -21.12 30.33 3.25
C PHE A 303 -20.12 30.01 4.37
N THR A 304 -20.57 30.11 5.62
CA THR A 304 -19.75 29.78 6.79
C THR A 304 -19.97 28.32 7.18
N VAL A 305 -18.88 27.62 7.54
CA VAL A 305 -18.97 26.33 8.24
C VAL A 305 -18.71 26.54 9.73
N GLU A 306 -19.71 26.21 10.55
CA GLU A 306 -19.63 26.37 12.01
C GLU A 306 -18.88 25.21 12.66
N LYS A 307 -19.14 23.98 12.20
CA LYS A 307 -18.58 22.76 12.77
C LYS A 307 -18.55 21.61 11.77
N TYR A 308 -17.56 20.74 11.88
CA TYR A 308 -17.53 19.42 11.26
C TYR A 308 -17.62 18.31 12.32
N GLU A 309 -18.53 17.37 12.12
CA GLU A 309 -18.50 16.07 12.80
C GLU A 309 -18.06 14.99 11.80
N ILE A 310 -16.97 14.30 12.08
CA ILE A 310 -16.38 13.31 11.18
C ILE A 310 -16.28 11.96 11.88
N THR A 311 -16.95 10.96 11.30
CA THR A 311 -16.78 9.55 11.68
C THR A 311 -16.05 8.79 10.57
N PRO A 312 -14.71 8.74 10.60
CA PRO A 312 -13.94 7.98 9.63
C PRO A 312 -14.08 6.47 9.88
N TYR A 313 -14.01 5.70 8.81
CA TYR A 313 -13.90 4.25 8.85
C TYR A 313 -12.85 3.76 7.86
N PHE A 314 -12.05 2.81 8.33
CA PHE A 314 -10.91 2.28 7.58
C PHE A 314 -11.14 0.82 7.29
N SER A 315 -11.18 0.45 6.01
CA SER A 315 -11.30 -0.95 5.64
C SER A 315 -9.96 -1.67 5.84
N ALA A 316 -9.98 -2.73 6.64
CA ALA A 316 -8.83 -3.61 6.82
C ALA A 316 -8.47 -4.40 5.55
N ASP A 317 -9.43 -4.61 4.64
CA ASP A 317 -9.30 -5.55 3.52
C ASP A 317 -9.26 -4.88 2.14
N SER A 318 -9.72 -3.64 1.98
CA SER A 318 -9.84 -2.99 0.67
C SER A 318 -9.08 -1.69 0.49
N TYR A 319 -8.25 -1.26 1.46
CA TYR A 319 -7.54 0.02 1.43
C TYR A 319 -8.48 1.21 1.17
N THR A 320 -9.77 1.03 1.45
CA THR A 320 -10.76 2.06 1.25
C THR A 320 -10.90 2.86 2.53
N PHE A 321 -10.82 4.16 2.36
CA PHE A 321 -11.24 5.12 3.36
C PHE A 321 -12.66 5.54 3.04
N GLY A 322 -13.44 5.71 4.09
CA GLY A 322 -14.65 6.49 3.98
C GLY A 322 -14.93 7.20 5.28
N ALA A 323 -15.88 8.11 5.23
CA ALA A 323 -16.40 8.74 6.42
C ALA A 323 -17.87 9.07 6.26
N GLU A 324 -18.54 9.20 7.39
CA GLU A 324 -19.74 10.03 7.51
C GLU A 324 -19.29 11.38 8.06
N THR A 325 -19.50 12.45 7.29
CA THR A 325 -19.12 13.81 7.67
C THR A 325 -20.35 14.70 7.68
N THR A 326 -20.74 15.19 8.84
CA THR A 326 -21.79 16.19 8.99
C THR A 326 -21.16 17.57 9.08
N VAL A 327 -21.56 18.45 8.16
CA VAL A 327 -21.12 19.84 8.07
C VAL A 327 -22.24 20.71 8.60
N TYR A 328 -22.00 21.45 9.67
CA TYR A 328 -22.93 22.43 10.23
C TYR A 328 -22.70 23.78 9.56
N LEU A 329 -23.77 24.33 8.99
CA LEU A 329 -23.74 25.49 8.13
C LEU A 329 -24.26 26.72 8.87
N GLY A 330 -23.65 27.87 8.60
CA GLY A 330 -24.05 29.15 9.15
C GLY A 330 -25.42 29.60 8.67
N GLU A 331 -25.82 30.81 9.10
CA GLU A 331 -27.15 31.33 8.83
C GLU A 331 -27.37 31.87 7.41
N GLU A 332 -26.35 31.82 6.54
CA GLU A 332 -26.41 32.33 5.18
C GLU A 332 -27.43 31.57 4.30
N GLU A 333 -28.06 32.28 3.37
CA GLU A 333 -28.95 31.68 2.38
C GLU A 333 -28.23 31.68 1.02
N VAL A 334 -27.61 30.56 0.70
CA VAL A 334 -26.90 30.30 -0.55
C VAL A 334 -27.72 29.38 -1.45
N GLU A 335 -27.69 29.63 -2.76
CA GLU A 335 -28.41 28.83 -3.75
C GLU A 335 -27.76 27.45 -3.94
N GLU A 336 -26.43 27.39 -3.84
CA GLU A 336 -25.63 26.20 -4.08
C GLU A 336 -24.47 26.15 -3.09
N TYR A 337 -24.27 25.01 -2.43
CA TYR A 337 -23.11 24.80 -1.56
C TYR A 337 -22.01 24.11 -2.35
N LYS A 338 -20.86 24.76 -2.45
CA LYS A 338 -19.67 24.28 -3.14
C LYS A 338 -18.70 23.65 -2.17
N PHE A 339 -18.25 22.43 -2.48
CA PHE A 339 -17.27 21.69 -1.71
C PHE A 339 -16.21 21.06 -2.61
N THR A 340 -15.03 20.85 -2.06
CA THR A 340 -13.96 20.06 -2.65
C THR A 340 -13.81 18.76 -1.86
N LEU A 341 -13.90 17.63 -2.55
CA LEU A 341 -13.66 16.29 -2.01
C LEU A 341 -12.92 15.46 -3.05
N TYR A 342 -11.76 14.90 -2.68
CA TYR A 342 -10.90 14.18 -3.61
C TYR A 342 -11.65 13.13 -4.44
N ARG A 343 -11.42 13.16 -5.75
CA ARG A 343 -12.10 12.35 -6.77
C ARG A 343 -12.07 10.85 -6.53
N GLY A 344 -11.01 10.33 -5.89
CA GLY A 344 -10.89 8.90 -5.60
C GLY A 344 -11.88 8.38 -4.56
N PHE A 345 -12.61 9.26 -3.86
CA PHE A 345 -13.79 8.89 -3.07
C PHE A 345 -15.01 8.79 -3.98
N ASP A 346 -15.08 7.71 -4.76
CA ASP A 346 -16.04 7.53 -5.86
C ASP A 346 -17.51 7.47 -5.41
N TRP A 347 -17.79 6.95 -4.22
CA TRP A 347 -19.14 6.83 -3.68
C TRP A 347 -19.43 8.01 -2.78
N VAL A 348 -20.44 8.82 -3.12
CA VAL A 348 -20.87 9.96 -2.29
C VAL A 348 -22.40 10.02 -2.25
N TYR A 349 -22.94 10.07 -1.04
CA TYR A 349 -24.34 10.36 -0.76
C TYR A 349 -24.43 11.57 0.16
N ILE A 350 -25.36 12.47 -0.13
CA ILE A 350 -25.53 13.72 0.62
C ILE A 350 -26.97 13.77 1.14
N TYR A 351 -27.11 14.14 2.42
CA TYR A 351 -28.38 14.24 3.13
C TYR A 351 -28.51 15.60 3.81
N ASP A 352 -29.73 16.11 3.93
CA ASP A 352 -30.06 17.30 4.73
C ASP A 352 -30.24 16.96 6.22
N GLU A 353 -30.61 17.96 7.03
CA GLU A 353 -30.88 17.80 8.47
C GLU A 353 -32.01 16.80 8.80
N ASN A 354 -32.87 16.48 7.84
CA ASN A 354 -33.98 15.54 8.00
C ASN A 354 -33.65 14.14 7.46
N ARG A 355 -32.37 13.86 7.13
CA ARG A 355 -31.90 12.64 6.45
C ARG A 355 -32.58 12.41 5.10
N LYS A 356 -33.10 13.47 4.46
CA LYS A 356 -33.60 13.37 3.08
C LYS A 356 -32.40 13.53 2.15
N LYS A 357 -32.32 12.65 1.15
CA LYS A 357 -31.27 12.68 0.14
C LYS A 357 -31.34 13.98 -0.67
N VAL A 358 -30.21 14.64 -0.82
CA VAL A 358 -30.01 15.88 -1.57
C VAL A 358 -29.39 15.57 -2.93
N GLU A 359 -29.78 16.33 -3.95
CA GLU A 359 -29.18 16.23 -5.28
C GLU A 359 -27.89 17.04 -5.35
N TYR A 360 -26.89 16.50 -6.04
CA TYR A 360 -25.61 17.17 -6.24
C TYR A 360 -25.06 16.87 -7.64
N THR A 361 -24.20 17.76 -8.12
CA THR A 361 -23.35 17.52 -9.29
C THR A 361 -21.91 17.38 -8.84
N ARG A 362 -21.17 16.48 -9.50
CA ARG A 362 -19.74 16.30 -9.25
C ARG A 362 -18.97 16.35 -10.56
N GLU A 363 -17.91 17.14 -10.58
CA GLU A 363 -16.97 17.26 -11.68
C GLU A 363 -15.55 17.08 -11.13
N GLY A 364 -14.99 15.87 -11.23
CA GLY A 364 -13.70 15.56 -10.61
C GLY A 364 -13.74 15.67 -9.07
N ASP A 365 -12.94 16.59 -8.53
CA ASP A 365 -12.83 16.85 -7.08
C ASP A 365 -13.93 17.80 -6.56
N TYR A 366 -14.71 18.43 -7.44
CA TYR A 366 -15.64 19.50 -7.10
C TYR A 366 -17.07 18.98 -6.98
N ILE A 367 -17.74 19.29 -5.85
CA ILE A 367 -19.12 18.92 -5.56
C ILE A 367 -19.96 20.17 -5.36
N THR A 368 -21.06 20.28 -6.12
CA THR A 368 -22.07 21.32 -5.95
C THR A 368 -23.35 20.70 -5.44
N VAL A 369 -23.80 21.11 -4.26
CA VAL A 369 -25.03 20.63 -3.61
C VAL A 369 -26.12 21.67 -3.80
N LYS A 370 -27.29 21.23 -4.29
CA LYS A 370 -28.46 22.09 -4.47
C LYS A 370 -29.53 21.72 -3.46
N THR A 371 -29.94 22.68 -2.64
CA THR A 371 -30.95 22.46 -1.60
C THR A 371 -32.25 23.20 -1.90
N ASP A 372 -33.37 22.64 -1.44
CA ASP A 372 -34.68 23.28 -1.53
C ASP A 372 -34.84 24.32 -0.41
N GLY A 373 -34.05 25.40 -0.47
CA GLY A 373 -33.99 26.45 0.55
C GLY A 373 -32.84 26.28 1.56
N LYS A 374 -32.86 27.11 2.62
CA LYS A 374 -31.83 27.12 3.67
C LYS A 374 -31.80 25.78 4.42
N VAL A 375 -30.60 25.21 4.54
CA VAL A 375 -30.30 24.01 5.34
C VAL A 375 -29.38 24.40 6.49
N SER A 376 -29.46 23.68 7.60
CA SER A 376 -28.59 23.91 8.78
C SER A 376 -27.41 22.95 8.84
N GLN A 377 -27.51 21.82 8.15
CA GLN A 377 -26.43 20.86 8.03
C GLN A 377 -26.55 20.02 6.76
N LEU A 378 -25.41 19.55 6.27
CA LEU A 378 -25.31 18.56 5.22
C LEU A 378 -24.48 17.37 5.71
N THR A 379 -24.98 16.16 5.54
CA THR A 379 -24.25 14.93 5.88
C THR A 379 -23.78 14.23 4.62
N PHE A 380 -22.47 14.08 4.49
CA PHE A 380 -21.78 13.37 3.41
C PHE A 380 -21.42 11.97 3.89
N GLU A 381 -21.98 10.94 3.25
CA GLU A 381 -21.51 9.57 3.37
C GLU A 381 -20.67 9.27 2.13
N TYR A 382 -19.38 9.00 2.31
CA TYR A 382 -18.49 8.72 1.18
C TYR A 382 -17.49 7.60 1.46
N ASP A 383 -17.07 6.92 0.39
CA ASP A 383 -15.98 5.96 0.39
C ASP A 383 -15.18 5.98 -0.92
N GLY A 384 -13.94 5.52 -0.82
CA GLY A 384 -13.11 5.20 -1.98
C GLY A 384 -11.65 5.04 -1.59
N TRP A 385 -10.73 5.37 -2.49
CA TRP A 385 -9.31 5.06 -2.32
C TRP A 385 -8.41 6.17 -2.88
N ASN A 386 -7.32 6.44 -2.17
CA ASN A 386 -6.22 7.29 -2.64
C ASN A 386 -4.92 6.45 -2.73
N PRO A 387 -4.20 6.47 -3.87
CA PRO A 387 -2.91 5.78 -4.02
C PRO A 387 -1.72 6.40 -3.27
N SER A 388 -1.79 7.65 -2.84
CA SER A 388 -0.67 8.44 -2.29
C SER A 388 -0.71 8.60 -0.77
N PHE A 389 -1.90 8.69 -0.17
CA PHE A 389 -2.07 8.91 1.27
C PHE A 389 -2.62 7.67 1.97
N TYR A 390 -2.03 7.33 3.12
CA TYR A 390 -2.43 6.18 3.90
C TYR A 390 -3.78 6.41 4.55
N ALA A 391 -4.71 5.48 4.35
CA ALA A 391 -5.95 5.50 5.07
C ALA A 391 -6.46 4.07 5.24
N MET A 392 -5.77 3.31 6.09
CA MET A 392 -6.13 1.93 6.40
C MET A 392 -5.97 1.63 7.89
N SER A 393 -6.61 0.56 8.36
CA SER A 393 -6.60 0.16 9.77
C SER A 393 -5.23 0.01 10.44
N GLY A 394 -4.15 -0.19 9.66
CA GLY A 394 -2.78 -0.35 10.18
C GLY A 394 -1.85 0.85 9.97
N ALA A 395 -2.27 1.87 9.21
CA ALA A 395 -1.50 3.09 8.96
C ALA A 395 -2.43 4.17 8.38
N VAL A 396 -2.39 5.36 8.97
CA VAL A 396 -3.18 6.53 8.54
C VAL A 396 -2.24 7.71 8.37
N TYR A 397 -2.34 8.42 7.25
CA TYR A 397 -1.63 9.65 6.97
C TYR A 397 -2.55 10.46 6.07
N LEU A 398 -3.42 11.24 6.71
CA LEU A 398 -4.36 12.14 6.09
C LEU A 398 -3.97 13.56 6.52
N PRO A 399 -3.08 14.21 5.77
CA PRO A 399 -2.68 15.57 6.08
C PRO A 399 -3.85 16.53 5.84
N GLY A 400 -3.97 17.57 6.67
CA GLY A 400 -5.14 18.47 6.63
C GLY A 400 -5.32 19.24 5.32
N TYR A 401 -4.24 19.44 4.56
CA TYR A 401 -4.33 20.07 3.25
C TYR A 401 -4.92 19.13 2.18
N PHE A 402 -4.96 17.83 2.41
CA PHE A 402 -5.55 16.90 1.47
C PHE A 402 -7.08 16.87 1.68
N ALA A 403 -7.85 16.94 0.59
CA ALA A 403 -9.31 16.94 0.62
C ALA A 403 -9.89 15.55 0.94
N TYR A 404 -9.54 14.99 2.10
CA TYR A 404 -10.06 13.73 2.64
C TYR A 404 -11.44 13.88 3.27
N TYR A 405 -11.89 15.12 3.48
CA TYR A 405 -13.23 15.50 3.93
C TYR A 405 -13.78 16.57 2.98
N PRO A 406 -15.11 16.84 2.97
CA PRO A 406 -15.70 17.88 2.13
C PRO A 406 -15.26 19.28 2.61
N GLN A 407 -14.17 19.78 2.04
CA GLN A 407 -13.64 21.12 2.28
C GLN A 407 -14.58 22.16 1.64
N ALA A 408 -14.97 23.20 2.37
CA ALA A 408 -15.84 24.25 1.83
C ALA A 408 -15.11 25.05 0.73
N GLY A 409 -15.82 25.33 -0.37
CA GLY A 409 -15.27 26.03 -1.54
C GLY A 409 -14.71 25.09 -2.61
N PHE A 410 -14.32 25.67 -3.73
CA PHE A 410 -13.61 24.99 -4.81
C PHE A 410 -12.13 25.32 -4.74
N ARG A 411 -11.30 24.30 -4.50
CA ARG A 411 -9.85 24.45 -4.55
C ARG A 411 -9.24 23.29 -5.33
N SER A 412 -8.17 23.56 -6.05
CA SER A 412 -7.46 22.50 -6.75
C SER A 412 -6.88 21.55 -5.73
N VAL A 413 -7.13 20.24 -5.87
CA VAL A 413 -6.45 19.22 -5.05
C VAL A 413 -4.99 19.04 -5.49
N PHE A 414 -4.69 19.41 -6.73
CA PHE A 414 -3.43 19.20 -7.38
C PHE A 414 -2.86 20.50 -7.95
N ILE A 415 -1.53 20.62 -7.95
CA ILE A 415 -0.79 21.66 -8.66
C ILE A 415 -0.18 21.03 -9.89
N ASN A 416 -0.37 21.65 -11.05
CA ASN A 416 0.24 21.26 -12.32
C ASN A 416 0.73 22.53 -13.02
N SER A 417 1.92 22.98 -12.63
CA SER A 417 2.55 24.20 -13.11
C SER A 417 3.83 23.89 -13.87
N LYS A 418 4.42 24.92 -14.48
CA LYS A 418 5.82 24.86 -14.90
C LYS A 418 6.60 25.87 -14.09
N ASP A 419 7.81 25.49 -13.67
CA ASP A 419 8.74 26.45 -13.07
C ASP A 419 9.24 27.48 -14.11
N GLU A 420 10.00 28.46 -13.65
CA GLU A 420 10.59 29.51 -14.50
C GLU A 420 11.49 28.95 -15.61
N ASP A 421 12.10 27.79 -15.37
CA ASP A 421 12.95 27.06 -16.32
C ASP A 421 12.15 26.21 -17.31
N GLY A 422 10.82 26.16 -17.17
CA GLY A 422 9.90 25.41 -18.02
C GLY A 422 9.81 23.92 -17.70
N ASN A 423 10.39 23.45 -16.59
CA ASN A 423 10.19 22.11 -16.06
C ASN A 423 8.80 21.99 -15.46
N LEU A 424 8.25 20.80 -15.55
CA LEU A 424 6.87 20.55 -15.17
C LEU A 424 6.80 20.15 -13.69
N GLN A 425 6.06 20.92 -12.89
CA GLN A 425 5.86 20.68 -11.47
C GLN A 425 4.45 20.09 -11.24
N MET A 426 4.37 18.94 -10.56
CA MET A 426 3.13 18.20 -10.34
C MET A 426 3.02 17.69 -8.91
N GLY A 427 2.14 18.25 -8.08
CA GLY A 427 2.01 17.88 -6.67
C GLY A 427 0.58 18.01 -6.13
N TYR A 428 0.40 17.80 -4.83
CA TYR A 428 -0.84 18.16 -4.14
C TYR A 428 -0.83 19.65 -3.79
N ASN A 429 -2.00 20.29 -3.82
CA ASN A 429 -2.13 21.66 -3.35
C ASN A 429 -2.08 21.69 -1.82
N THR A 430 -1.20 22.52 -1.29
CA THR A 430 -1.03 22.76 0.16
C THR A 430 -1.51 24.10 0.64
N SER A 431 -1.92 24.97 -0.28
CA SER A 431 -2.46 26.27 0.08
C SER A 431 -3.68 26.12 0.98
N GLU A 432 -3.66 26.90 2.06
CA GLU A 432 -4.73 27.03 3.05
C GLU A 432 -5.59 28.29 2.81
N GLU A 433 -5.25 29.11 1.81
CA GLU A 433 -5.84 30.46 1.60
C GLU A 433 -7.37 30.45 1.44
N LEU A 434 -7.91 29.36 0.91
CA LEU A 434 -9.35 29.20 0.67
C LEU A 434 -10.06 28.37 1.75
N LEU A 435 -9.33 27.87 2.74
CA LEU A 435 -9.87 27.04 3.81
C LEU A 435 -10.31 27.90 5.00
N GLN A 436 -11.48 27.57 5.55
CA GLN A 436 -12.01 28.23 6.74
C GLN A 436 -11.48 27.58 8.01
N GLU A 437 -11.10 28.40 8.99
CA GLU A 437 -10.86 27.94 10.36
C GLU A 437 -12.20 27.65 11.03
N THR A 438 -12.40 26.42 11.52
CA THR A 438 -13.68 25.96 12.05
C THR A 438 -13.50 24.88 13.12
N GLU A 439 -14.57 24.57 13.85
CA GLU A 439 -14.56 23.52 14.88
C GLU A 439 -14.65 22.13 14.25
N PHE A 440 -13.80 21.21 14.70
CA PHE A 440 -13.80 19.81 14.30
C PHE A 440 -14.05 18.92 15.50
N GLU A 441 -14.95 17.95 15.34
CA GLU A 441 -15.16 16.83 16.24
C GLU A 441 -14.98 15.52 15.46
N ILE A 442 -14.00 14.71 15.85
CA ILE A 442 -13.66 13.48 15.13
C ILE A 442 -13.84 12.28 16.06
N GLY A 443 -14.74 11.37 15.67
CA GLY A 443 -15.11 10.17 16.43
C GLY A 443 -14.78 8.89 15.67
N PHE A 444 -14.00 8.01 16.27
CA PHE A 444 -13.62 6.70 15.75
C PHE A 444 -14.47 5.62 16.40
N LEU A 445 -14.98 4.69 15.59
CA LEU A 445 -15.77 3.56 16.07
C LEU A 445 -14.92 2.46 16.73
N GLU A 446 -13.60 2.46 16.48
CA GLU A 446 -12.64 1.52 17.06
C GLU A 446 -11.45 2.30 17.65
N ASP A 447 -11.10 2.00 18.90
CA ASP A 447 -9.94 2.59 19.60
C ASP A 447 -8.62 2.27 18.87
N GLY A 448 -7.71 3.25 18.81
CA GLY A 448 -6.28 3.01 18.57
C GLY A 448 -5.81 3.02 17.11
N GLN A 449 -6.34 3.91 16.27
CA GLN A 449 -5.84 4.07 14.89
C GLN A 449 -5.08 5.37 14.63
N ILE A 450 -5.25 6.39 15.47
CA ILE A 450 -4.57 7.68 15.35
C ILE A 450 -3.62 7.83 16.52
N GLU A 451 -2.36 8.10 16.20
CA GLU A 451 -1.28 8.35 17.15
C GLU A 451 -0.94 9.84 17.24
N TYR A 452 -1.26 10.62 16.20
CA TYR A 452 -1.11 12.08 16.20
C TYR A 452 -2.24 12.76 15.43
N THR A 453 -2.72 13.88 16.00
CA THR A 453 -3.55 14.87 15.34
C THR A 453 -3.25 16.25 15.93
N ASN A 454 -3.56 17.31 15.17
CA ASN A 454 -3.50 18.70 15.67
C ASN A 454 -4.76 19.12 16.44
N LEU A 455 -5.65 18.18 16.78
CA LEU A 455 -6.81 18.36 17.63
C LEU A 455 -6.53 17.88 19.07
N ASP A 456 -7.28 18.40 20.04
CA ASP A 456 -7.17 17.99 21.44
C ASP A 456 -7.91 16.67 21.68
N ALA A 457 -7.29 15.75 22.41
CA ALA A 457 -7.93 14.50 22.81
C ALA A 457 -9.04 14.75 23.85
N VAL A 458 -10.21 14.16 23.62
CA VAL A 458 -11.34 14.21 24.55
C VAL A 458 -11.07 13.27 25.73
N SER A 459 -11.33 13.74 26.94
CA SER A 459 -11.07 12.93 28.14
C SER A 459 -12.03 11.75 28.26
N GLN A 460 -11.57 10.61 28.79
CA GLN A 460 -12.45 9.45 29.01
C GLN A 460 -13.64 9.77 29.92
N GLU A 461 -13.46 10.70 30.88
CA GLU A 461 -14.54 11.16 31.76
C GLU A 461 -15.62 11.95 30.98
N GLU A 462 -15.23 12.71 29.97
CA GLU A 462 -16.13 13.42 29.07
C GLU A 462 -16.85 12.46 28.12
N ILE A 463 -16.16 11.44 27.62
CA ILE A 463 -16.77 10.35 26.83
C ILE A 463 -17.81 9.57 27.66
N ASP A 464 -17.47 9.21 28.90
CA ASP A 464 -18.33 8.41 29.79
C ASP A 464 -19.54 9.21 30.33
N ASN A 465 -19.40 10.52 30.49
CA ASN A 465 -20.44 11.42 30.99
C ASN A 465 -21.20 12.15 29.88
N GLY A 466 -20.80 11.99 28.61
CA GLY A 466 -21.45 12.61 27.46
C GLY A 466 -22.93 12.23 27.39
N ASP A 467 -23.78 13.17 26.96
CA ASP A 467 -25.18 12.86 26.73
C ASP A 467 -25.29 11.82 25.60
N ILE A 468 -26.24 10.87 25.71
CA ILE A 468 -26.44 9.82 24.70
C ILE A 468 -26.76 10.41 23.30
N ASP A 469 -27.23 11.66 23.28
CA ASP A 469 -27.59 12.40 22.08
C ASP A 469 -26.43 13.26 21.52
N GLU A 470 -25.27 13.29 22.17
CA GLU A 470 -24.09 14.06 21.75
C GLU A 470 -23.15 13.20 20.85
N PHE A 471 -22.47 13.84 19.91
CA PHE A 471 -21.54 13.17 19.01
C PHE A 471 -20.36 12.57 19.79
N PRO A 472 -20.06 11.26 19.65
CA PRO A 472 -19.01 10.60 20.42
C PRO A 472 -17.62 10.88 19.82
N ALA A 473 -17.12 12.10 20.03
CA ALA A 473 -15.79 12.50 19.55
C ALA A 473 -14.66 11.91 20.42
N ASN A 474 -13.58 11.47 19.77
CA ASN A 474 -12.30 11.18 20.42
C ASN A 474 -11.38 12.41 20.42
N TYR A 475 -11.52 13.29 19.44
CA TYR A 475 -10.72 14.49 19.29
C TYR A 475 -11.59 15.70 18.94
N LYS A 476 -11.29 16.85 19.53
CA LYS A 476 -11.99 18.12 19.27
C LYS A 476 -10.99 19.28 19.15
N GLY A 477 -11.30 20.29 18.35
CA GLY A 477 -10.46 21.49 18.26
C GLY A 477 -10.82 22.40 17.10
N VAL A 478 -10.25 23.60 17.09
CA VAL A 478 -10.44 24.58 16.01
C VAL A 478 -9.21 24.58 15.11
N THR A 479 -9.41 24.38 13.81
CA THR A 479 -8.34 24.40 12.80
C THR A 479 -8.95 24.61 11.41
N ASN A 480 -8.12 24.90 10.41
CA ASN A 480 -8.46 24.87 8.99
C ASN A 480 -7.94 23.59 8.29
N LEU A 481 -7.07 22.83 8.97
CA LEU A 481 -6.28 21.73 8.41
C LEU A 481 -6.22 20.55 9.41
N PRO A 482 -7.35 19.87 9.70
CA PRO A 482 -7.34 18.73 10.60
C PRO A 482 -6.43 17.64 10.03
N THR A 483 -5.42 17.22 10.78
CA THR A 483 -4.44 16.23 10.33
C THR A 483 -4.59 14.95 11.14
N LEU A 484 -4.62 13.79 10.47
CA LEU A 484 -4.72 12.48 11.11
C LEU A 484 -3.54 11.59 10.72
N ILE A 485 -2.74 11.21 11.71
CA ILE A 485 -1.56 10.33 11.53
C ILE A 485 -1.66 9.16 12.50
N GLY A 486 -1.39 7.96 11.99
CA GLY A 486 -1.48 6.72 12.73
C GLY A 486 -0.65 5.60 12.13
N GLY A 487 -0.51 4.52 12.88
CA GLY A 487 0.39 3.41 12.56
C GLY A 487 1.67 3.50 13.39
N ASN A 488 2.81 3.15 12.81
CA ASN A 488 4.07 3.07 13.57
C ASN A 488 4.78 4.44 13.65
N VAL A 489 4.17 5.37 14.39
CA VAL A 489 4.70 6.72 14.65
C VAL A 489 4.85 6.99 16.15
N THR A 490 5.75 7.89 16.49
CA THR A 490 6.02 8.35 17.86
C THR A 490 5.96 9.87 17.87
N GLU A 491 5.30 10.41 18.88
CA GLU A 491 5.35 11.83 19.23
C GLU A 491 6.33 12.04 20.38
N THR A 492 7.18 13.05 20.26
CA THR A 492 8.04 13.53 21.35
C THR A 492 7.98 15.06 21.44
N GLN A 493 8.36 15.59 22.60
CA GLN A 493 8.50 17.02 22.84
C GLN A 493 9.97 17.39 22.89
N ILE A 494 10.37 18.33 22.04
CA ILE A 494 11.77 18.76 21.85
C ILE A 494 11.76 20.28 21.81
N ASP A 495 12.37 20.91 22.82
CA ASP A 495 12.49 22.38 22.96
C ASP A 495 11.20 23.19 22.72
N GLY A 496 10.05 22.61 23.10
CA GLY A 496 8.73 23.23 22.99
C GLY A 496 7.99 22.92 21.68
N TYR A 497 8.60 22.16 20.78
CA TYR A 497 7.99 21.65 19.56
C TYR A 497 7.52 20.20 19.74
N ARG A 498 6.34 19.91 19.21
CA ARG A 498 5.89 18.53 18.98
C ARG A 498 6.62 17.98 17.76
N VAL A 499 7.23 16.81 17.89
CA VAL A 499 7.95 16.16 16.79
C VAL A 499 7.38 14.77 16.58
N VAL A 500 6.85 14.53 15.39
CA VAL A 500 6.17 13.28 15.00
C VAL A 500 7.00 12.57 13.94
N TYR A 501 7.53 11.39 14.28
CA TYR A 501 8.39 10.59 13.40
C TYR A 501 8.01 9.10 13.43
N GLN A 502 8.57 8.33 12.51
CA GLN A 502 8.35 6.89 12.39
C GLN A 502 9.12 6.11 13.48
N SER A 503 8.42 5.42 14.38
CA SER A 503 8.99 4.87 15.64
C SER A 503 10.14 3.88 15.43
N LEU A 504 10.09 3.11 14.34
CA LEU A 504 11.12 2.11 14.07
C LEU A 504 12.37 2.70 13.41
N VAL A 505 12.28 3.91 12.87
CA VAL A 505 13.45 4.59 12.28
C VAL A 505 14.46 4.90 13.37
N GLU A 506 14.04 5.45 14.51
CA GLU A 506 14.94 5.71 15.63
C GLU A 506 15.68 4.44 16.09
N LYS A 507 14.95 3.32 16.20
CA LYS A 507 15.51 2.04 16.65
C LYS A 507 16.42 1.36 15.64
N THR A 508 16.19 1.58 14.35
CA THR A 508 16.94 0.91 13.28
C THR A 508 18.03 1.79 12.71
N LEU A 509 17.69 3.01 12.32
CA LEU A 509 18.56 3.96 11.65
C LEU A 509 19.30 4.87 12.62
N GLY A 510 18.63 5.32 13.68
CA GLY A 510 19.06 6.49 14.44
C GLY A 510 18.96 7.76 13.59
N PHE A 511 18.83 8.93 14.23
CA PHE A 511 18.93 10.20 13.51
C PHE A 511 20.41 10.56 13.29
N ASN A 512 20.76 11.17 12.15
CA ASN A 512 22.11 11.69 11.92
C ASN A 512 22.43 12.90 12.81
N PHE A 513 21.40 13.66 13.20
CA PHE A 513 21.43 14.78 14.13
C PHE A 513 20.20 14.74 15.03
N SER A 514 20.24 15.32 16.23
CA SER A 514 19.02 15.41 17.05
C SER A 514 18.06 16.45 16.46
N PRO A 515 16.74 16.35 16.68
CA PRO A 515 15.84 17.41 16.29
C PRO A 515 16.18 18.76 16.97
N ASP A 516 16.81 18.77 18.15
CA ASP A 516 17.37 20.00 18.74
C ASP A 516 18.44 20.62 17.83
N GLU A 517 19.37 19.81 17.33
CA GLU A 517 20.42 20.26 16.40
C GLU A 517 19.83 20.81 15.09
N LEU A 518 18.71 20.24 14.60
CA LEU A 518 17.96 20.79 13.46
C LEU A 518 17.32 22.13 13.78
N MET A 519 16.72 22.27 14.96
CA MET A 519 16.07 23.51 15.36
C MET A 519 17.10 24.63 15.56
N ASP A 520 18.22 24.33 16.21
CA ASP A 520 19.34 25.27 16.36
C ASP A 520 19.86 25.71 14.98
N ALA A 521 20.01 24.78 14.03
CA ALA A 521 20.44 25.08 12.67
C ALA A 521 19.41 25.94 11.91
N LEU A 522 18.12 25.60 12.02
CA LEU A 522 17.02 26.37 11.42
C LEU A 522 16.96 27.79 11.97
N GLU A 523 17.02 27.96 13.30
CA GLU A 523 17.03 29.27 13.93
C GLU A 523 18.25 30.09 13.51
N ALA A 524 19.45 29.50 13.54
CA ALA A 524 20.68 30.15 13.09
C ALA A 524 20.56 30.61 11.63
N ARG A 525 20.00 29.78 10.76
CA ARG A 525 19.84 30.10 9.34
C ARG A 525 18.75 31.14 9.09
N CYS A 526 17.66 31.12 9.88
CA CYS A 526 16.65 32.18 9.87
C CYS A 526 17.27 33.54 10.25
N ASP A 527 18.11 33.56 11.28
CA ASP A 527 18.82 34.76 11.73
C ASP A 527 19.83 35.28 10.69
N GLU A 528 20.53 34.38 9.98
CA GLU A 528 21.48 34.73 8.91
C GLU A 528 20.81 35.30 7.65
N THR A 529 19.70 34.68 7.23
CA THR A 529 18.98 35.04 6.00
C THR A 529 17.97 36.17 6.21
N GLY A 530 17.56 36.40 7.46
CA GLY A 530 16.47 37.32 7.82
C GLY A 530 15.08 36.77 7.50
N VAL A 531 14.97 35.49 7.13
CA VAL A 531 13.72 34.78 6.82
C VAL A 531 13.30 34.01 8.06
N ASP A 532 12.36 34.55 8.85
CA ASP A 532 11.89 33.92 10.09
C ASP A 532 10.66 33.02 9.83
N ILE A 533 10.89 31.81 9.28
CA ILE A 533 9.83 30.83 8.99
C ILE A 533 9.10 30.38 10.27
N LEU A 534 9.84 30.19 11.36
CA LEU A 534 9.30 29.68 12.63
C LEU A 534 8.36 30.69 13.28
N LYS A 535 8.74 31.97 13.36
CA LYS A 535 7.86 33.01 13.95
C LYS A 535 6.76 33.48 13.01
N ASN A 536 7.00 33.50 11.69
CA ASN A 536 5.98 33.98 10.75
C ASN A 536 4.76 33.04 10.66
N HIS A 537 4.95 31.73 10.85
CA HIS A 537 3.86 30.74 10.78
C HIS A 537 3.45 30.15 12.14
N SER A 538 4.02 30.62 13.25
CA SER A 538 3.72 30.07 14.59
C SER A 538 3.81 28.54 14.64
N ILE A 539 4.86 27.98 14.02
CA ILE A 539 5.04 26.54 13.91
C ILE A 539 5.25 25.96 15.31
N ASP A 540 4.46 24.95 15.67
CA ASP A 540 4.58 24.24 16.96
C ASP A 540 4.77 22.73 16.78
N THR A 541 4.55 22.21 15.57
CA THR A 541 4.67 20.79 15.27
C THR A 541 5.49 20.54 14.02
N ILE A 542 6.33 19.51 14.08
CA ILE A 542 7.14 18.99 12.98
C ILE A 542 6.70 17.55 12.71
N VAL A 543 6.35 17.26 11.47
CA VAL A 543 5.91 15.93 11.02
C VAL A 543 6.88 15.42 9.97
N PHE A 544 7.54 14.29 10.24
CA PHE A 544 8.40 13.65 9.27
C PHE A 544 7.59 12.78 8.32
N VAL A 545 7.50 13.24 7.08
CA VAL A 545 6.72 12.67 6.00
C VAL A 545 7.45 11.46 5.43
N PRO A 546 6.80 10.29 5.39
CA PRO A 546 7.40 9.16 4.73
C PRO A 546 7.63 9.40 3.24
N LYS A 547 8.67 8.76 2.69
CA LYS A 547 9.00 8.81 1.25
C LYS A 547 7.83 8.48 0.31
N SER A 548 6.91 7.64 0.76
CA SER A 548 5.68 7.30 0.05
C SER A 548 4.76 8.48 -0.23
N ALA A 549 4.80 9.46 0.66
CA ALA A 549 4.03 10.69 0.67
C ALA A 549 4.92 11.90 0.33
N GLU A 550 6.13 11.68 -0.21
CA GLU A 550 6.89 12.74 -0.86
C GLU A 550 6.15 13.18 -2.13
N ILE A 551 5.84 14.46 -2.18
CA ILE A 551 4.92 15.04 -3.16
C ILE A 551 5.75 15.85 -4.14
N SER A 552 6.20 15.19 -5.21
CA SER A 552 6.84 15.84 -6.37
C SER A 552 8.26 16.39 -6.16
N ASP A 553 8.87 16.80 -7.28
CA ASP A 553 10.16 17.50 -7.33
C ASP A 553 10.12 18.86 -6.59
N MET A 554 8.95 19.47 -6.33
CA MET A 554 8.81 20.68 -5.49
C MET A 554 8.91 20.41 -3.98
N TRP A 555 8.69 19.17 -3.52
CA TRP A 555 8.64 18.83 -2.08
C TRP A 555 9.70 17.79 -1.69
N ALA A 556 10.82 17.75 -2.41
CA ALA A 556 11.89 16.82 -2.08
C ALA A 556 12.47 17.06 -0.66
N THR A 557 12.08 18.14 0.04
CA THR A 557 12.71 18.61 1.28
C THR A 557 11.69 18.95 2.40
N SER A 558 10.74 19.88 2.18
CA SER A 558 9.83 20.38 3.25
C SER A 558 8.59 21.14 2.76
N ASN A 559 7.55 21.28 3.61
CA ASN A 559 6.38 22.13 3.38
C ASN A 559 5.75 22.61 4.71
N ILE A 560 5.13 23.80 4.73
CA ILE A 560 4.43 24.36 5.90
C ILE A 560 2.94 24.45 5.60
N CYS A 561 2.10 23.86 6.46
CA CYS A 561 0.65 24.05 6.41
C CYS A 561 0.10 24.29 7.82
N GLY A 562 -0.56 25.44 8.03
CA GLY A 562 -0.94 25.89 9.36
C GLY A 562 0.27 26.02 10.29
N ASN A 563 0.18 25.41 11.48
CA ASN A 563 1.24 25.35 12.49
C ASN A 563 2.17 24.12 12.35
N ILE A 564 2.07 23.38 11.25
CA ILE A 564 2.81 22.12 11.02
C ILE A 564 3.85 22.29 9.92
N LEU A 565 5.10 21.95 10.23
CA LEU A 565 6.18 21.76 9.27
C LEU A 565 6.30 20.28 8.88
N TYR A 566 5.98 19.96 7.64
CA TYR A 566 6.14 18.65 7.03
C TYR A 566 7.55 18.52 6.45
N LEU A 567 8.33 17.53 6.87
CA LEU A 567 9.72 17.32 6.44
C LEU A 567 9.90 15.95 5.79
N GLY A 568 10.52 15.91 4.60
CA GLY A 568 10.84 14.67 3.91
C GLY A 568 11.85 13.83 4.71
N VAL A 569 11.60 12.52 4.81
CA VAL A 569 12.42 11.61 5.60
C VAL A 569 13.81 11.41 4.99
N GLU A 570 14.01 11.43 3.67
CA GLU A 570 15.34 11.11 3.07
C GLU A 570 16.51 11.98 3.56
N ASN A 571 16.29 13.27 3.85
CA ASN A 571 17.38 14.20 4.16
C ASN A 571 17.94 14.02 5.58
N MET A 572 17.15 13.47 6.52
CA MET A 572 17.59 13.26 7.91
C MET A 572 18.46 12.03 8.13
N TYR A 573 18.28 11.00 7.31
CA TYR A 573 18.82 9.67 7.61
C TYR A 573 19.96 9.26 6.68
N LEU A 574 20.09 9.85 5.49
CA LEU A 574 21.00 9.31 4.48
C LEU A 574 22.28 10.13 4.22
N GLU A 575 22.31 11.47 4.18
CA GLU A 575 23.56 12.16 3.77
C GLU A 575 23.87 13.54 4.40
N GLU A 576 22.99 14.18 5.18
CA GLU A 576 23.15 15.62 5.50
C GLU A 576 23.32 15.97 6.99
N GLU A 577 24.13 17.01 7.25
CA GLU A 577 24.25 17.68 8.55
C GLU A 577 23.03 18.60 8.75
N ALA A 578 22.62 18.86 10.00
CA ALA A 578 21.46 19.70 10.33
C ALA A 578 21.45 21.06 9.61
N ASP A 579 22.63 21.66 9.44
CA ASP A 579 22.83 22.94 8.74
C ASP A 579 22.42 22.88 7.26
N THR A 580 22.71 21.78 6.56
CA THR A 580 22.34 21.61 5.14
C THR A 580 20.83 21.52 4.99
N LEU A 581 20.17 20.72 5.83
CA LEU A 581 18.71 20.59 5.78
C LEU A 581 18.03 21.92 6.13
N ALA A 582 18.56 22.66 7.10
CA ALA A 582 18.06 24.00 7.44
C ALA A 582 18.18 24.99 6.27
N GLU A 583 19.27 24.93 5.51
CA GLU A 583 19.48 25.72 4.30
C GLU A 583 18.44 25.36 3.23
N GLU A 584 18.24 24.07 2.94
CA GLU A 584 17.23 23.60 1.97
C GLU A 584 15.81 24.01 2.35
N ILE A 585 15.43 23.90 3.63
CA ILE A 585 14.09 24.29 4.12
C ILE A 585 13.84 25.78 3.85
N ILE A 586 14.82 26.64 4.13
CA ILE A 586 14.68 28.09 3.93
C ILE A 586 14.67 28.44 2.45
N GLU A 587 15.52 27.82 1.63
CA GLU A 587 15.51 28.03 0.17
C GLU A 587 14.16 27.64 -0.43
N THR A 588 13.66 26.44 -0.09
CA THR A 588 12.34 25.95 -0.53
C THR A 588 11.21 26.92 -0.12
N TYR A 589 11.28 27.45 1.10
CA TYR A 589 10.30 28.43 1.58
C TYR A 589 10.33 29.72 0.77
N VAL A 590 11.51 30.30 0.54
CA VAL A 590 11.67 31.54 -0.23
C VAL A 590 11.15 31.36 -1.66
N GLU A 591 11.51 30.26 -2.32
CA GLU A 591 11.04 29.94 -3.67
C GLU A 591 9.51 29.80 -3.74
N SER A 592 8.89 29.13 -2.76
CA SER A 592 7.43 29.00 -2.70
C SER A 592 6.71 30.34 -2.52
N ARG A 593 7.30 31.26 -1.76
CA ARG A 593 6.79 32.62 -1.51
C ARG A 593 6.92 33.52 -2.74
N GLU A 594 8.01 33.41 -3.49
CA GLU A 594 8.19 34.18 -4.73
C GLU A 594 7.18 33.72 -5.78
N ALA A 595 6.98 32.41 -5.93
CA ALA A 595 5.99 31.84 -6.84
C ALA A 595 4.53 32.20 -6.51
N ALA A 596 4.18 32.39 -5.23
CA ALA A 596 2.84 32.79 -4.80
C ALA A 596 2.54 34.30 -4.98
N ASN A 597 3.57 35.13 -5.20
CA ASN A 597 3.42 36.59 -5.35
C ASN A 597 3.44 37.07 -6.82
N GLU A 598 3.65 36.16 -7.79
CA GLU A 598 3.53 36.40 -9.24
C GLU A 598 2.16 35.96 -9.78
#